data_AF-A0A849QK91-F1
#
_entry.id   AF-A0A849QK91-F1
#
_cell.length_a   1.000
_cell.length_b   1.000
_cell.length_c   1.000
_cell.angle_alpha   90.00
_cell.angle_beta   90.00
_cell.angle_gamma   90.00
#
_symmetry.space_group_name_H-M   'P 1'
#
loop_
_entity.id
_entity.type
_entity.pdbx_description
1 polymer ?
#
loop_
_entity_poly.entity_id
_entity_poly.type
_entity_poly.pdbx_seq_one_letter_code
_entity_poly.pdbx_strand_id
1 'polypeptide(L)' 'MTTETIKIEGMSCGHCQMTVTNAISGVDGVSNVEVSLKDGQATVDYDEG' A
#
# COMPACT_ATOMS: atom_id res chain seq x y z
N MET A 1 5.66 -8.94 -12.54
CA MET A 1 5.33 -7.59 -12.01
C MET A 1 3.88 -7.28 -12.28
N THR A 2 3.09 -7.32 -11.21
CA THR A 2 1.65 -7.08 -11.15
C THR A 2 1.41 -5.85 -10.29
N THR A 3 0.51 -4.98 -10.73
CA THR A 3 0.07 -3.80 -9.98
C THR A 3 -1.33 -4.02 -9.45
N GLU A 4 -1.52 -3.87 -8.15
CA GLU A 4 -2.82 -4.01 -7.51
C GLU A 4 -3.19 -2.75 -6.71
N THR A 5 -4.47 -2.39 -6.75
CA THR A 5 -5.01 -1.26 -5.98
C THR A 5 -5.98 -1.78 -4.93
N ILE A 6 -5.63 -1.54 -3.67
CA ILE A 6 -6.36 -2.00 -2.50
C ILE A 6 -7.04 -0.79 -1.87
N LYS A 7 -8.37 -0.82 -1.74
CA LYS A 7 -9.10 0.20 -0.97
C LYS A 7 -8.90 -0.04 0.51
N ILE A 8 -8.60 1.02 1.26
CA ILE A 8 -8.34 0.94 2.70
C ILE A 8 -9.27 1.89 3.41
N GLU A 9 -10.25 1.30 4.08
CA GLU A 9 -11.20 2.01 4.92
C GLU A 9 -10.57 2.31 6.29
N GLY A 10 -10.84 3.49 6.85
CA GLY A 10 -10.37 3.86 8.19
C GLY A 10 -8.98 4.51 8.26
N MET A 11 -8.33 4.83 7.14
CA MET A 11 -7.16 5.72 7.15
C MET A 11 -7.58 7.16 7.48
N SER A 12 -7.61 7.49 8.77
CA SER A 12 -8.05 8.81 9.25
C SER A 12 -6.91 9.79 9.49
N CYS A 13 -5.65 9.34 9.41
CA CYS A 13 -4.47 10.13 9.79
C CYS A 13 -3.21 9.69 9.01
N GLY A 14 -2.27 10.61 8.81
CA GLY A 14 -0.97 10.33 8.17
C GLY A 14 -0.13 9.27 8.90
N HIS A 15 -0.35 9.05 10.20
CA HIS A 15 0.25 7.90 10.91
C HIS A 15 -0.29 6.57 10.40
N CYS A 16 -1.60 6.47 10.12
CA CYS A 16 -2.20 5.25 9.56
C CYS A 16 -1.65 4.97 8.17
N GLN A 17 -1.49 6.00 7.34
CA GLN A 17 -0.85 5.89 6.02
C GLN A 17 0.55 5.30 6.13
N MET A 18 1.40 5.84 7.01
CA MET A 18 2.77 5.38 7.17
C MET A 18 2.85 3.93 7.68
N THR A 19 2.01 3.56 8.65
CA THR A 19 1.93 2.18 9.16
C THR A 19 1.55 1.21 8.05
N VAL A 20 0.56 1.56 7.22
CA VAL A 20 0.12 0.74 6.08
C VAL A 20 1.24 0.62 5.05
N THR A 21 1.88 1.73 4.66
CA THR A 21 3.01 1.71 3.73
C THR A 21 4.10 0.75 4.21
N ASN A 22 4.56 0.90 5.46
CA ASN A 22 5.62 0.06 6.02
C ASN A 22 5.22 -1.41 6.11
N ALA A 23 3.96 -1.70 6.45
CA ALA A 23 3.47 -3.07 6.52
C ALA A 23 3.50 -3.76 5.15
N ILE A 24 3.07 -3.07 4.09
CA ILE A 24 3.03 -3.64 2.73
C ILE A 24 4.45 -3.70 2.13
N SER A 25 5.27 -2.68 2.31
CA SER A 25 6.66 -2.68 1.83
C SER A 25 7.53 -3.76 2.47
N GLY A 26 7.14 -4.29 3.63
CA GLY A 26 7.82 -5.40 4.29
C GLY A 26 7.45 -6.78 3.75
N VAL A 27 6.51 -6.88 2.81
CA VAL A 27 6.09 -8.15 2.20
C VAL A 27 7.08 -8.54 1.11
N ASP A 28 7.60 -9.76 1.18
CA ASP A 28 8.48 -10.33 0.16
C ASP A 28 7.81 -10.30 -1.23
N GLY A 29 8.57 -9.86 -2.22
CA GLY A 29 8.08 -9.71 -3.60
C GLY A 29 7.48 -8.34 -3.91
N VAL A 30 7.20 -7.50 -2.90
CA VAL A 30 6.77 -6.11 -3.12
C VAL A 30 7.96 -5.27 -3.58
N SER A 31 7.81 -4.62 -4.74
CA SER A 31 8.82 -3.74 -5.34
C SER A 31 8.50 -2.27 -5.13
N ASN A 32 7.21 -1.91 -5.05
CA ASN A 32 6.79 -0.53 -4.82
C ASN A 32 5.43 -0.47 -4.11
N VAL A 33 5.24 0.58 -3.31
CA VAL A 33 4.01 0.86 -2.56
C VAL A 33 3.75 2.36 -2.58
N GLU A 34 2.55 2.73 -3.00
CA GLU A 34 2.04 4.10 -2.94
C GLU A 34 0.71 4.12 -2.19
N VAL A 35 0.63 4.87 -1.10
CA VAL A 35 -0.61 4.99 -0.31
C VAL A 35 -1.18 6.40 -0.46
N SER A 36 -2.41 6.51 -0.95
CA SER A 36 -3.15 7.77 -1.06
C SER A 36 -4.21 7.85 0.04
N LEU A 37 -3.97 8.71 1.03
CA LEU A 37 -4.97 9.03 2.06
C LEU A 37 -6.17 9.79 1.45
N LYS A 38 -5.93 10.58 0.40
CA LYS A 38 -6.97 11.36 -0.27
C LYS A 38 -7.98 10.47 -0.98
N ASP A 39 -7.48 9.43 -1.64
CA ASP A 39 -8.29 8.48 -2.40
C ASP A 39 -8.72 7.27 -1.55
N GLY A 40 -8.13 7.10 -0.36
CA GLY A 40 -8.45 5.99 0.56
C GLY A 40 -8.00 4.64 0.02
N GLN A 41 -6.84 4.59 -0.63
CA GLN A 41 -6.35 3.37 -1.28
C GLN A 41 -4.82 3.27 -1.26
N ALA A 42 -4.31 2.05 -1.39
CA ALA A 42 -2.91 1.73 -1.59
C ALA A 42 -2.72 1.02 -2.93
N THR A 43 -1.77 1.48 -3.72
CA THR A 43 -1.30 0.83 -4.95
C THR A 43 0.00 0.10 -4.63
N VAL A 44 0.09 -1.16 -5.03
CA VAL A 44 1.21 -2.04 -4.73
C VAL A 44 1.69 -2.69 -6.02
N ASP A 45 2.98 -2.58 -6.30
CA ASP A 45 3.63 -3.31 -7.37
C ASP A 45 4.42 -4.47 -6.76
N TYR A 46 4.11 -5.68 -7.17
CA TYR A 46 4.76 -6.89 -6.66
C TYR A 46 5.02 -7.90 -7.77
N ASP A 47 5.94 -8.83 -7.52
CA ASP A 47 6.24 -9.91 -8.45
C ASP A 47 5.59 -11.21 -7.95
N GLU A 48 4.61 -11.69 -8.72
CA GLU A 48 4.07 -13.06 -8.59
C GLU A 48 5.06 -13.99 -9.28
N GLY A 49 6.09 -14.44 -8.54
CA GLY A 49 7.13 -15.34 -9.06
C GLY A 49 6.61 -16.63 -9.66
#